data_AF-A0A1G9E315-F1
#
_entry.id   AF-A0A1G9E315-F1
#
_cell.length_a   1.000
_cell.length_b   1.000
_cell.length_c   1.000
_cell.angle_alpha   90.00
_cell.angle_beta   90.00
_cell.angle_gamma   90.00
#
_symmetry.space_group_name_H-M   'P 1'
#
loop_
_entity.id
_entity.type
_entity.pdbx_description
1 polymer ?
#
loop_
_entity_poly.entity_id
_entity_poly.type
_entity_poly.pdbx_seq_one_letter_code
_entity_poly.pdbx_strand_id
1 'polypeptide(L)'
;MANSETVRDVLIYVPSIEDVRHKFEQNLEPDEIAYWVVHGTPRQTGEGAAVSFSDGDRVVATGEIVGVSENRLWIDHLEPDDRPNPAEPTTRGFKYVGPSEDV
;
A
#
# COMPACT_ATOMS: atom_id res chain seq x y z
N MET A 1 6.91 -25.70 12.72
CA MET A 1 5.60 -25.09 12.41
C MET A 1 5.87 -23.61 12.28
N ALA A 2 5.92 -23.09 11.05
CA ALA A 2 6.12 -21.65 10.85
C ALA A 2 4.87 -20.95 11.39
N ASN A 3 5.05 -20.00 12.32
CA ASN A 3 3.99 -19.03 12.58
C ASN A 3 3.81 -18.29 11.26
N SER A 4 2.72 -18.56 10.54
CA SER A 4 2.25 -17.64 9.51
C SER A 4 1.79 -16.40 10.27
N GLU A 5 2.74 -15.53 10.63
CA GLU A 5 2.43 -14.18 11.08
C GLU A 5 1.60 -13.57 9.96
N THR A 6 0.31 -13.37 10.22
CA THR A 6 -0.62 -12.84 9.22
C THR A 6 -0.15 -11.44 8.89
N VAL A 7 0.50 -11.27 7.74
CA VAL A 7 0.87 -9.95 7.21
C VAL A 7 -0.41 -9.17 6.98
N ARG A 8 -0.42 -7.91 7.42
CA ARG A 8 -1.57 -7.01 7.33
C ARG A 8 -1.40 -6.06 6.17
N ASP A 9 -2.50 -5.84 5.48
CA ASP A 9 -2.58 -4.82 4.45
C ASP A 9 -2.46 -3.42 5.05
N VAL A 10 -2.12 -2.46 4.20
CA VAL A 10 -1.82 -1.09 4.61
C VAL A 10 -2.70 -0.11 3.85
N LEU A 11 -3.32 0.82 4.57
CA LEU A 11 -4.00 1.98 4.01
C LEU A 11 -3.17 3.25 4.26
N ILE A 12 -2.86 3.99 3.19
CA ILE A 12 -2.07 5.22 3.20
C ILE A 12 -2.91 6.35 2.63
N TYR A 13 -2.95 7.48 3.32
CA TYR A 13 -3.57 8.68 2.78
C TYR A 13 -2.59 9.44 1.86
N VAL A 14 -3.10 9.87 0.71
CA VAL A 14 -2.45 10.80 -0.21
C VAL A 14 -3.42 11.92 -0.55
N PRO A 15 -2.98 13.19 -0.59
CA PRO A 15 -3.89 14.30 -0.87
C PRO A 15 -4.39 14.31 -2.32
N SER A 16 -3.68 13.67 -3.25
CA SER A 16 -4.09 13.52 -4.64
C SER A 16 -3.59 12.20 -5.24
N ILE A 17 -4.33 11.65 -6.21
CA ILE A 17 -3.85 10.53 -7.04
C ILE A 17 -2.56 10.87 -7.80
N GLU A 18 -2.30 12.17 -8.05
CA GLU A 18 -1.07 12.61 -8.71
C GLU A 18 0.20 12.26 -7.91
N ASP A 19 0.10 12.13 -6.58
CA ASP A 19 1.22 11.72 -5.72
C ASP A 19 1.69 10.28 -5.98
N VAL A 20 0.80 9.43 -6.51
CA VAL A 20 1.07 8.00 -6.76
C VAL A 20 1.12 7.63 -8.23
N ARG A 21 0.65 8.52 -9.13
CA ARG A 21 0.51 8.23 -10.56
C ARG A 21 1.81 7.76 -11.23
N HIS A 22 2.94 8.32 -10.85
CA HIS A 22 4.26 7.94 -11.41
C HIS A 22 4.73 6.54 -10.97
N LYS A 23 3.97 5.86 -10.11
CA LYS A 23 4.22 4.50 -9.65
C LYS A 23 3.28 3.47 -10.30
N PHE A 24 2.39 3.92 -11.20
CA PHE A 24 1.55 3.00 -11.96
C PHE A 24 2.37 2.19 -12.95
N GLU A 25 2.00 0.93 -13.18
CA GLU A 25 2.70 -0.01 -14.08
C GLU A 25 3.06 0.64 -15.43
N GLN A 26 2.09 1.29 -16.07
CA GLN A 26 2.26 2.00 -17.36
C GLN A 26 3.27 3.15 -17.36
N ASN A 27 3.70 3.60 -16.18
CA ASN A 27 4.64 4.72 -15.99
C ASN A 27 6.01 4.27 -15.43
N LEU A 28 6.17 2.98 -15.11
CA LEU A 28 7.41 2.40 -14.63
C LEU A 28 8.23 1.79 -15.79
N GLU A 29 9.55 1.75 -15.65
CA GLU A 29 10.38 0.91 -16.52
C GLU A 29 10.18 -0.59 -16.19
N PRO A 30 10.41 -1.53 -17.14
CA PRO A 30 10.12 -2.96 -16.95
C PRO A 30 10.77 -3.64 -15.74
N ASP A 31 11.87 -3.09 -15.23
CA ASP A 31 12.62 -3.61 -14.07
C ASP A 31 12.58 -2.63 -12.88
N GLU A 32 11.75 -1.58 -12.94
CA GLU A 32 11.63 -0.58 -11.89
C GLU A 32 10.62 -1.01 -10.82
N ILE A 33 11.07 -1.01 -9.56
CA ILE A 33 10.22 -1.28 -8.39
C ILE A 33 9.83 0.06 -7.77
N ALA A 34 8.53 0.28 -7.61
CA ALA A 34 8.03 1.44 -6.91
C ALA A 34 8.35 1.39 -5.41
N TYR A 35 8.49 2.55 -4.79
CA TYR A 35 8.58 2.63 -3.33
C TYR A 35 7.76 3.78 -2.75
N TRP A 36 7.35 3.63 -1.50
CA TRP A 36 6.68 4.67 -0.72
C TRP A 36 7.42 4.91 0.60
N VAL A 37 7.59 6.18 0.96
CA VAL A 37 8.21 6.57 2.23
C VAL A 37 7.13 6.63 3.31
N VAL A 38 7.38 5.94 4.41
CA VAL A 38 6.48 5.87 5.57
C VAL A 38 7.19 6.37 6.82
N HIS A 39 6.44 6.93 7.75
CA HIS A 39 6.98 7.31 9.06
C HIS A 39 6.99 6.10 9.99
N GLY A 40 8.19 5.62 10.34
CA GLY A 40 8.40 4.44 11.20
C GLY A 40 8.62 3.16 10.41
N THR A 41 8.94 2.07 11.11
CA THR A 41 9.11 0.74 10.51
C THR A 41 7.77 0.00 10.45
N PRO A 42 7.27 -0.39 9.27
CA PRO A 42 6.06 -1.20 9.15
C PRO A 42 6.36 -2.64 9.62
N ARG A 43 5.99 -2.97 10.87
CA ARG A 43 6.32 -4.27 11.50
C ARG A 43 5.24 -5.35 11.35
N GLN A 44 4.02 -4.99 10.95
CA GLN A 44 2.90 -5.94 10.79
C GLN A 44 2.51 -6.15 9.33
N THR A 45 3.31 -5.68 8.38
CA THR A 45 3.12 -5.86 6.93
C THR A 45 4.41 -6.38 6.34
N GLY A 46 4.35 -6.97 5.15
CA GLY A 46 5.50 -7.55 4.49
C GLY A 46 5.20 -7.91 3.05
N GLU A 47 6.09 -8.69 2.44
CA GLU A 47 5.92 -9.26 1.12
C GLU A 47 4.57 -10.01 1.00
N GLY A 48 3.83 -9.78 -0.09
CA GLY A 48 2.53 -10.39 -0.38
C GLY A 48 1.32 -9.71 0.29
N ALA A 49 1.53 -8.67 1.11
CA ALA A 49 0.43 -7.85 1.61
C ALA A 49 0.05 -6.74 0.61
N ALA A 50 -1.20 -6.32 0.63
CA ALA A 50 -1.66 -5.21 -0.21
C ALA A 50 -1.34 -3.85 0.44
N VAL A 51 -1.02 -2.87 -0.40
CA VAL A 51 -1.01 -1.45 -0.02
C VAL A 51 -2.09 -0.72 -0.82
N SER A 52 -2.89 0.08 -0.13
CA SER A 52 -3.98 0.88 -0.68
C SER A 52 -3.72 2.35 -0.40
N PHE A 53 -3.84 3.19 -1.43
CA PHE A 53 -3.71 4.64 -1.35
C PHE A 53 -5.10 5.26 -1.42
N SER A 54 -5.40 6.14 -0.47
CA SER A 54 -6.71 6.79 -0.34
C SER A 54 -6.59 8.31 -0.42
N ASP A 55 -7.55 8.94 -1.10
CA ASP A 55 -7.72 10.40 -1.14
C ASP A 55 -8.52 10.96 0.05
N GLY A 56 -8.92 10.09 0.99
CA GLY A 56 -9.80 10.43 2.12
C GLY A 56 -11.23 9.93 1.93
N ASP A 57 -11.70 9.85 0.69
CA ASP A 57 -13.07 9.43 0.35
C ASP A 57 -13.10 7.96 -0.12
N ARG A 58 -12.11 7.54 -0.89
CA ARG A 58 -12.00 6.17 -1.46
C ARG A 58 -10.55 5.74 -1.65
N VAL A 59 -10.36 4.49 -2.05
CA VAL A 59 -9.07 4.02 -2.56
C VAL A 59 -8.92 4.48 -4.01
N VAL A 60 -7.77 5.07 -4.34
CA VAL A 60 -7.45 5.58 -5.69
C VAL A 60 -6.36 4.77 -6.39
N ALA A 61 -5.61 3.98 -5.62
CA ALA A 61 -4.60 3.08 -6.15
C ALA A 61 -4.31 1.92 -5.19
N THR A 62 -3.95 0.77 -5.74
CA THR A 62 -3.51 -0.41 -4.99
C THR A 62 -2.27 -1.02 -5.59
N GLY A 63 -1.50 -1.75 -4.79
CA GLY A 63 -0.41 -2.59 -5.26
C GLY A 63 -0.01 -3.64 -4.24
N GLU A 64 0.87 -4.55 -4.65
CA GLU A 64 1.44 -5.57 -3.77
C GLU A 64 2.77 -5.10 -3.19
N ILE A 65 2.94 -5.28 -1.88
CA ILE A 65 4.21 -5.04 -1.20
C ILE A 65 5.16 -6.19 -1.55
N VAL A 66 6.33 -5.87 -2.09
CA VAL A 66 7.41 -6.83 -2.39
C VAL A 66 8.58 -6.72 -1.41
N GLY A 67 8.52 -5.77 -0.47
CA GLY A 67 9.55 -5.62 0.55
C GLY A 67 9.27 -4.49 1.51
N VAL A 68 9.87 -4.58 2.70
CA VAL A 68 9.78 -3.55 3.73
C VAL A 68 11.16 -3.23 4.27
N SER A 69 11.43 -1.96 4.53
CA SER A 69 12.62 -1.53 5.23
C SER A 69 12.33 -0.34 6.15
N GLU A 70 13.34 0.15 6.85
CA GLU A 70 13.15 1.31 7.72
C GLU A 70 12.63 2.51 6.92
N ASN A 71 11.44 2.99 7.27
CA ASN A 71 10.75 4.11 6.63
C ASN A 71 10.38 3.90 5.15
N ARG A 72 10.36 2.66 4.63
CA ARG A 72 9.99 2.38 3.24
C ARG A 72 9.18 1.11 3.03
N LEU A 73 8.25 1.18 2.08
CA LEU A 73 7.59 0.04 1.44
C LEU A 73 8.08 -0.04 0.00
N TRP A 74 8.47 -1.24 -0.43
CA TRP A 74 8.72 -1.57 -1.84
C TRP A 74 7.45 -2.21 -2.39
N ILE A 75 7.03 -1.75 -3.55
CA ILE A 75 5.76 -2.07 -4.18
C ILE A 75 6.09 -2.46 -5.62
N ASP A 76 5.58 -3.59 -6.09
CA ASP A 76 5.87 -4.06 -7.45
C ASP A 76 5.50 -2.97 -8.48
N HIS A 77 4.21 -2.66 -8.53
CA HIS A 77 3.65 -1.51 -9.24
C HIS A 77 2.33 -1.12 -8.57
N LEU A 78 1.77 0.02 -9.00
CA LEU A 78 0.42 0.41 -8.64
C LEU A 78 -0.54 0.24 -9.82
N GLU A 79 -1.79 -0.04 -9.47
CA GLU A 79 -2.94 -0.04 -10.37
C GLU A 79 -3.97 0.99 -9.89
N PRO A 80 -4.75 1.62 -10.79
CA PRO A 80 -5.86 2.47 -10.38
C PRO A 80 -6.97 1.63 -9.72
N ASP A 81 -7.58 2.18 -8.67
CA ASP A 81 -8.69 1.59 -7.93
C ASP A 81 -9.75 2.68 -7.65
N ASP A 82 -10.98 2.29 -7.35
CA ASP A 82 -12.10 3.19 -7.02
C ASP A 82 -12.99 2.63 -5.88
N ARG A 83 -12.58 1.55 -5.22
CA ARG A 83 -13.37 0.93 -4.14
C ARG A 83 -13.46 1.82 -2.89
N PRO A 84 -14.49 1.61 -2.04
CA PRO A 84 -14.59 2.32 -0.76
C PRO A 84 -13.39 2.07 0.15
N ASN A 85 -13.11 3.04 1.03
CA ASN A 85 -12.07 2.89 2.03
C ASN A 85 -12.34 1.67 2.94
N PRO A 86 -11.38 0.73 3.10
CA PRO A 86 -11.57 -0.44 3.96
C PRO A 86 -11.59 -0.09 5.45
N ALA A 87 -11.10 1.11 5.80
CA ALA A 87 -11.15 1.69 7.14
C ALA A 87 -11.02 3.21 7.03
N GLU A 88 -11.36 3.95 8.09
CA GLU A 88 -11.09 5.40 8.14
C GLU A 88 -9.58 5.68 7.95
N PRO A 89 -9.18 6.45 6.92
CA PRO A 89 -7.78 6.72 6.64
C PRO A 89 -7.14 7.62 7.70
N THR A 90 -5.85 7.41 7.96
CA THR A 90 -5.06 8.33 8.80
C THR A 90 -4.54 9.48 7.94
N THR A 91 -4.53 10.70 8.46
CA THR A 91 -3.98 11.87 7.72
C THR A 91 -2.46 11.86 7.62
N ARG A 92 -1.76 10.99 8.36
CA ARG A 92 -0.30 10.84 8.32
C ARG A 92 0.13 9.38 8.52
N GLY A 93 1.19 8.98 7.81
CA GLY A 93 1.77 7.65 7.92
C GLY A 93 0.89 6.60 7.25
N PHE A 94 0.60 5.52 7.97
CA PHE A 94 -0.16 4.40 7.44
C PHE A 94 -1.03 3.75 8.53
N LYS A 95 -2.04 3.01 8.10
CA LYS A 95 -2.93 2.24 8.97
C LYS A 95 -2.91 0.78 8.54
N TYR A 96 -2.75 -0.13 9.49
CA TYR A 96 -2.96 -1.56 9.23
C TYR A 96 -4.46 -1.82 9.08
N VAL A 97 -4.83 -2.50 8.00
CA VAL A 97 -6.19 -3.02 7.78
C VAL A 97 -6.13 -4.55 7.79
N GLY A 98 -7.27 -5.19 8.09
CA GLY A 98 -7.35 -6.66 8.05
C GLY A 98 -7.11 -7.16 6.63
N PRO A 99 -6.71 -8.43 6.45
CA PRO A 99 -6.75 -9.03 5.12
C PRO A 99 -8.15 -8.84 4.56
N SER A 100 -8.28 -8.41 3.30
CA SER A 100 -9.57 -8.45 2.62
C SER A 100 -10.10 -9.88 2.72
N GLU A 101 -11.15 -10.09 3.52
CA GLU A 101 -11.89 -11.34 3.46
C GLU A 101 -12.57 -11.36 2.09
N ASP A 102 -12.04 -12.17 1.16
CA ASP A 102 -12.77 -12.57 -0.04
C ASP A 102 -14.16 -13.07 0.39
N VAL A 103 -15.21 -12.36 -0.01
CA VAL A 103 -16.62 -12.76 0.17
C VAL A 103 -17.13 -13.50 -1.06
#